data_AF-A0A520JZD5-F1
#
_entry.id   AF-A0A520JZD5-F1
#
_cell.length_a   1.000
_cell.length_b   1.000
_cell.length_c   1.000
_cell.angle_alpha   90.00
_cell.angle_beta   90.00
_cell.angle_gamma   90.00
#
_symmetry.space_group_name_H-M   'P 1'
#
loop_
_entity.id
_entity.type
_entity.pdbx_description
1 polymer ?
#
loop_
_entity_poly.entity_id
_entity_poly.type
_entity_poly.pdbx_seq_one_letter_code
_entity_poly.pdbx_strand_id
1 'polypeptide(L)'
;MKTKEEKIGNLAAFVNILERSGIHKFNPEDFISRLRMQKYVYLARFFGFDLGYEYNLYLRGPYSPALAEDYYRLKEKSERVDLSFFGNFDKFAKLVRGKDHRWLEIASTIHFIWENNRNCRERYREPCKDLKAFVINRTSDMKSHVGRPFIEGVFEELEKAALLKN
;
A
#
# COMPACT_ATOMS: atom_id res chain seq x y z
N MET A 1 -8.54 -18.31 -4.66
CA MET A 1 -7.23 -17.80 -4.20
C MET A 1 -6.25 -17.92 -5.36
N LYS A 2 -5.49 -16.87 -5.68
CA LYS A 2 -4.54 -16.89 -6.80
C LYS A 2 -3.42 -17.92 -6.56
N THR A 3 -3.00 -18.63 -7.60
CA THR A 3 -1.85 -19.54 -7.56
C THR A 3 -0.56 -18.76 -7.37
N LYS A 4 0.53 -19.46 -7.02
CA LYS A 4 1.83 -18.82 -6.81
C LYS A 4 2.37 -18.20 -8.11
N GLU A 5 2.23 -18.92 -9.22
CA GLU A 5 2.61 -18.50 -10.55
C GLU A 5 1.83 -17.25 -10.97
N GLU A 6 0.52 -17.19 -10.69
CA GLU A 6 -0.32 -16.01 -10.94
C GLU A 6 0.13 -14.80 -10.11
N LYS A 7 0.48 -14.99 -8.83
CA LYS A 7 0.96 -13.90 -7.97
C LYS A 7 2.27 -13.32 -8.51
N ILE A 8 3.23 -14.18 -8.86
CA ILE A 8 4.53 -13.77 -9.40
C ILE A 8 4.36 -13.08 -10.76
N GLY A 9 3.50 -13.61 -11.65
CA GLY A 9 3.20 -12.99 -12.93
C GLY A 9 2.58 -11.60 -12.78
N ASN A 10 1.60 -11.45 -11.89
CA ASN A 10 0.98 -10.15 -11.60
C ASN A 10 1.95 -9.18 -10.92
N LEU A 11 2.86 -9.68 -10.09
CA LEU A 11 3.91 -8.86 -9.48
C LEU A 11 4.90 -8.36 -10.54
N ALA A 12 5.37 -9.23 -11.43
CA ALA A 12 6.24 -8.83 -12.54
C ALA A 12 5.57 -7.77 -13.45
N ALA A 13 4.28 -7.96 -13.74
CA ALA A 13 3.46 -7.00 -14.45
C ALA A 13 3.43 -5.63 -13.76
N PHE A 14 3.17 -5.63 -12.45
CA PHE A 14 3.10 -4.42 -11.65
C PHE A 14 4.46 -3.72 -11.53
N VAL A 15 5.55 -4.46 -11.38
CA VAL A 15 6.91 -3.89 -11.42
C VAL A 15 7.18 -3.21 -12.76
N ASN A 16 6.89 -3.88 -13.88
CA ASN A 16 7.13 -3.34 -15.22
C ASN A 16 6.37 -2.04 -15.47
N ILE A 17 5.10 -1.93 -15.06
CA ILE A 17 4.32 -0.70 -15.25
C ILE A 17 4.82 0.44 -14.34
N LEU A 18 5.23 0.16 -13.10
CA LEU A 18 5.84 1.17 -12.21
C LEU A 18 7.13 1.76 -12.80
N GLU A 19 7.96 0.90 -13.40
CA GLU A 19 9.22 1.31 -14.04
C GLU A 19 8.98 2.14 -15.30
N ARG A 20 8.12 1.65 -16.21
CA ARG A 20 7.76 2.37 -17.45
C ARG A 20 7.13 3.72 -17.17
N SER A 21 6.43 3.85 -16.05
CA SER A 21 5.78 5.09 -15.62
C SER A 21 6.70 6.02 -14.83
N GLY A 22 7.96 5.63 -14.59
CA GLY A 22 8.94 6.41 -13.82
C GLY A 22 8.60 6.54 -12.32
N ILE A 23 7.68 5.73 -11.79
CA ILE A 23 7.25 5.81 -10.38
C ILE A 23 8.27 5.14 -9.47
N HIS A 24 8.78 3.98 -9.88
CA HIS A 24 9.72 3.21 -9.08
C HIS A 24 10.56 2.28 -9.95
N LYS A 25 11.88 2.44 -9.91
CA LYS A 25 12.83 1.46 -10.46
C LYS A 25 13.09 0.41 -9.40
N PHE A 26 12.47 -0.76 -9.55
CA PHE A 26 12.56 -1.78 -8.50
C PHE A 26 13.94 -2.41 -8.46
N ASN A 27 14.58 -2.34 -7.29
CA ASN A 27 15.80 -3.06 -6.96
C ASN A 27 15.52 -3.94 -5.72
N PRO A 28 15.57 -5.28 -5.83
CA PRO A 28 15.36 -6.17 -4.70
C PRO A 28 16.52 -6.15 -3.71
N GLU A 29 17.71 -5.65 -4.06
CA GLU A 29 18.84 -5.54 -3.14
C GLU A 29 18.76 -4.30 -2.23
N ASP A 30 18.07 -3.26 -2.68
CA ASP A 30 17.89 -2.01 -1.93
C ASP A 30 16.73 -2.09 -0.93
N PHE A 31 17.03 -1.80 0.34
CA PHE A 31 16.04 -1.85 1.42
C PHE A 31 14.87 -0.89 1.19
N ILE A 32 15.15 0.35 0.78
CA ILE A 32 14.10 1.37 0.59
C ILE A 32 13.21 0.99 -0.60
N SER A 33 13.79 0.43 -1.65
CA SER A 33 13.07 -0.10 -2.80
C SER A 33 12.13 -1.24 -2.43
N ARG A 34 12.59 -2.22 -1.63
CA ARG A 34 11.73 -3.29 -1.08
C ARG A 34 10.60 -2.72 -0.22
N LEU A 35 10.93 -1.75 0.65
CA LEU A 35 9.94 -1.09 1.50
C LEU A 35 8.86 -0.38 0.67
N ARG A 36 9.25 0.39 -0.34
CA ARG A 36 8.32 1.07 -1.26
C ARG A 36 7.45 0.06 -2.00
N MET A 37 8.03 -1.04 -2.49
CA MET A 37 7.28 -2.08 -3.20
C MET A 37 6.19 -2.72 -2.33
N GLN A 38 6.45 -2.99 -1.04
CA GLN A 38 5.43 -3.44 -0.09
C GLN A 38 4.24 -2.46 -0.05
N LYS A 39 4.51 -1.15 -0.09
CA LYS A 39 3.47 -0.12 0.04
C LYS A 39 2.70 0.07 -1.26
N TYR A 40 3.40 0.03 -2.39
CA TYR A 40 2.77 0.10 -3.70
C TYR A 40 1.82 -1.06 -3.92
N VAL A 41 2.25 -2.30 -3.69
CA VAL A 41 1.38 -3.47 -3.88
C VAL A 41 0.21 -3.45 -2.88
N TYR A 42 0.43 -3.00 -1.65
CA TYR A 42 -0.65 -2.81 -0.68
C TYR A 42 -1.69 -1.81 -1.20
N LEU A 43 -1.28 -0.57 -1.52
CA LEU A 43 -2.20 0.50 -1.93
C LEU A 43 -2.90 0.20 -3.26
N ALA A 44 -2.18 -0.42 -4.20
CA ALA A 44 -2.68 -0.75 -5.54
C ALA A 44 -3.94 -1.63 -5.50
N ARG A 45 -4.13 -2.47 -4.47
CA ARG A 45 -5.35 -3.29 -4.31
C ARG A 45 -6.63 -2.45 -4.28
N PHE A 46 -6.58 -1.26 -3.72
CA PHE A 46 -7.73 -0.36 -3.58
C PHE A 46 -8.00 0.44 -4.86
N PHE A 47 -7.13 0.31 -5.85
CA PHE A 47 -7.35 0.77 -7.22
C PHE A 47 -7.75 -0.40 -8.14
N GLY A 48 -8.04 -1.58 -7.60
CA GLY A 48 -8.44 -2.77 -8.37
C GLY A 48 -7.28 -3.71 -8.70
N PHE A 49 -6.05 -3.42 -8.24
CA PHE A 49 -4.89 -4.27 -8.49
C PHE A 49 -4.59 -5.15 -7.29
N ASP A 50 -5.49 -6.07 -6.98
CA ASP A 50 -5.22 -7.06 -5.94
C ASP A 50 -4.32 -8.17 -6.48
N LEU A 51 -3.04 -8.14 -6.12
CA LEU A 51 -2.06 -9.17 -6.48
C LEU A 51 -2.21 -10.45 -5.66
N GLY A 52 -3.12 -10.50 -4.67
CA GLY A 52 -3.41 -11.70 -3.86
C GLY A 52 -2.45 -11.88 -2.69
N TYR A 53 -1.82 -10.80 -2.22
CA TYR A 53 -0.94 -10.81 -1.05
C TYR A 53 -1.68 -10.35 0.20
N GLU A 54 -1.49 -11.10 1.29
CA GLU A 54 -2.01 -10.77 2.61
C GLU A 54 -1.00 -9.94 3.40
N TYR A 55 -1.51 -9.09 4.30
CA TYR A 55 -0.72 -8.09 5.01
C TYR A 55 -1.07 -8.08 6.49
N ASN A 56 -0.05 -7.98 7.32
CA ASN A 56 -0.17 -7.65 8.74
C ASN A 56 0.51 -6.31 9.02
N LEU A 57 0.17 -5.69 10.14
CA LEU A 57 0.75 -4.42 10.54
C LEU A 57 2.05 -4.63 11.32
N TYR A 58 3.17 -4.14 10.77
CA TYR A 58 4.49 -4.16 11.42
C TYR A 58 5.00 -2.74 11.70
N LEU A 59 6.20 -2.64 12.26
CA LEU A 59 6.85 -1.37 12.61
C LEU A 59 6.82 -0.34 11.47
N ARG A 60 7.08 -0.77 10.23
CA ARG A 60 7.10 0.09 9.03
C ARG A 60 5.77 0.11 8.29
N GLY A 61 4.64 -0.18 8.96
CA GLY A 61 3.31 -0.28 8.36
C GLY A 61 3.00 -1.68 7.79
N PRO A 62 2.00 -1.80 6.89
CA PRO A 62 1.57 -3.08 6.33
C PRO A 62 2.69 -3.82 5.59
N TYR A 63 2.88 -5.10 5.89
CA TYR A 63 3.93 -5.91 5.28
C TYR A 63 3.43 -7.31 4.97
N SER A 64 3.83 -7.83 3.83
CA SER A 64 3.56 -9.18 3.37
C SER A 64 4.88 -9.96 3.25
N PRO A 65 5.12 -10.96 4.12
CA PRO A 65 6.27 -11.85 4.01
C PRO A 65 6.30 -12.60 2.68
N ALA A 66 5.15 -13.09 2.21
CA ALA A 66 5.04 -13.79 0.92
C ALA A 66 5.46 -12.91 -0.26
N LEU A 67 5.08 -11.62 -0.25
CA LEU A 67 5.52 -10.67 -1.27
C LEU A 67 7.04 -10.46 -1.22
N ALA A 68 7.62 -10.40 -0.01
CA ALA A 68 9.05 -10.20 0.15
C ALA A 68 9.88 -11.39 -0.38
N GLU A 69 9.38 -12.62 -0.22
CA GLU A 69 9.99 -13.81 -0.81
C GLU A 69 9.92 -13.80 -2.34
N ASP A 70 8.80 -13.35 -2.90
CA ASP A 70 8.57 -13.38 -4.34
C ASP A 70 9.37 -12.32 -5.11
N TYR A 71 9.88 -11.27 -4.45
CA TYR A 71 10.77 -10.27 -5.08
C TYR A 71 11.97 -10.91 -5.79
N TYR A 72 12.58 -11.90 -5.17
CA TYR A 72 13.77 -12.59 -5.69
C TYR A 72 13.43 -13.64 -6.75
N ARG A 73 12.14 -13.93 -6.95
CA ARG A 73 11.64 -14.85 -7.98
C ARG A 73 11.24 -14.13 -9.26
N LEU A 74 11.32 -12.80 -9.28
CA LEU A 74 11.20 -11.99 -10.49
C LEU A 74 12.44 -12.22 -11.37
N LYS A 75 12.55 -13.41 -11.99
CA LYS A 75 13.54 -13.67 -13.04
C LYS A 75 13.38 -12.63 -14.15
N GLU A 76 14.49 -12.34 -14.83
CA GLU A 76 14.61 -11.43 -15.99
C GLU A 76 13.26 -11.23 -16.69
N LYS A 77 12.70 -10.05 -16.44
CA LYS A 77 11.28 -9.65 -16.57
C LYS A 77 10.53 -10.34 -17.71
N SER A 78 9.57 -11.19 -17.34
CA SER A 78 8.57 -11.78 -18.25
C SER A 78 8.01 -10.76 -19.24
N GLU A 79 8.08 -11.08 -20.53
CA GLU A 79 7.62 -10.23 -21.64
C GLU A 79 6.10 -10.19 -21.81
N ARG A 80 5.38 -11.15 -21.21
CA ARG A 80 3.92 -11.23 -21.32
C ARG A 80 3.28 -10.66 -20.07
N VAL A 81 2.99 -9.37 -20.13
CA VAL A 81 2.19 -8.66 -19.13
C VAL A 81 0.90 -8.22 -19.78
N ASP A 82 -0.22 -8.75 -19.30
CA ASP A 82 -1.53 -8.21 -19.65
C ASP A 82 -1.75 -6.91 -18.87
N LEU A 83 -1.52 -5.79 -19.56
CA LEU A 83 -1.70 -4.46 -18.98
C LEU A 83 -3.18 -4.06 -18.87
N SER A 84 -4.10 -4.81 -19.49
CA SER A 84 -5.54 -4.53 -19.37
C SER A 84 -6.05 -4.64 -17.93
N PHE A 85 -5.34 -5.41 -17.10
CA PHE A 85 -5.56 -5.47 -15.65
C PHE A 85 -5.41 -4.09 -14.97
N PHE A 86 -4.70 -3.13 -15.59
CA PHE A 86 -4.33 -1.85 -15.01
C PHE A 86 -5.30 -0.67 -15.25
N GLY A 87 -6.59 -0.93 -15.49
CA GLY A 87 -7.57 0.11 -15.92
C GLY A 87 -7.73 1.34 -15.00
N ASN A 88 -7.29 1.30 -13.74
CA ASN A 88 -7.28 2.45 -12.81
C ASN A 88 -5.86 2.93 -12.45
N PHE A 89 -4.84 2.55 -13.22
CA PHE A 89 -3.45 2.80 -12.84
C PHE A 89 -3.13 4.29 -12.83
N ASP A 90 -3.77 5.09 -13.67
CA ASP A 90 -3.60 6.55 -13.63
C ASP A 90 -4.00 7.16 -12.30
N LYS A 91 -5.06 6.64 -11.65
CA LYS A 91 -5.49 7.12 -10.32
C LYS A 91 -4.47 6.73 -9.25
N PHE A 92 -4.00 5.48 -9.29
CA PHE A 92 -2.93 5.01 -8.42
C PHE A 92 -1.65 5.84 -8.61
N ALA A 93 -1.20 6.00 -9.85
CA ALA A 93 -0.02 6.76 -10.23
C ALA A 93 -0.13 8.22 -9.76
N LYS A 94 -1.29 8.86 -9.94
CA LYS A 94 -1.56 10.22 -9.47
C LYS A 94 -1.38 10.34 -7.95
N LEU A 95 -1.81 9.34 -7.18
CA LEU A 95 -1.65 9.35 -5.73
C LEU A 95 -0.18 9.26 -5.31
N VAL A 96 0.58 8.35 -5.92
CA VAL A 96 1.91 7.98 -5.41
C VAL A 96 3.09 8.68 -6.09
N ARG A 97 2.87 9.36 -7.21
CA ARG A 97 3.93 10.03 -7.96
C ARG A 97 4.57 11.14 -7.12
N GLY A 98 5.90 11.14 -7.08
CA GLY A 98 6.69 12.10 -6.30
C GLY A 98 6.66 11.86 -4.78
N LYS A 99 5.93 10.86 -4.28
CA LYS A 99 5.89 10.53 -2.85
C LYS A 99 7.10 9.69 -2.46
N ASP A 100 7.68 10.01 -1.30
CA ASP A 100 8.83 9.31 -0.75
C ASP A 100 8.41 8.09 0.10
N HIS A 101 9.41 7.36 0.62
CA HIS A 101 9.18 6.19 1.45
C HIS A 101 8.45 6.54 2.76
N ARG A 102 8.66 7.74 3.31
CA ARG A 102 8.02 8.20 4.55
C ARG A 102 6.53 8.42 4.32
N TRP A 103 6.15 9.12 3.26
CA TRP A 103 4.75 9.30 2.88
C TRP A 103 4.07 7.95 2.64
N LEU A 104 4.72 7.03 1.90
CA LEU A 104 4.16 5.70 1.62
C LEU A 104 3.95 4.87 2.88
N GLU A 105 4.89 4.92 3.82
CA GLU A 105 4.77 4.27 5.12
C GLU A 105 3.58 4.81 5.92
N ILE A 106 3.42 6.13 6.00
CA ILE A 106 2.30 6.76 6.71
C ILE A 106 0.98 6.48 6.02
N ALA A 107 0.90 6.66 4.70
CA ALA A 107 -0.31 6.46 3.91
C ALA A 107 -0.84 5.03 4.04
N SER A 108 0.03 4.03 3.86
CA SER A 108 -0.34 2.63 4.02
C SER A 108 -0.72 2.27 5.46
N THR A 109 -0.08 2.88 6.46
CA THR A 109 -0.41 2.65 7.88
C THR A 109 -1.80 3.20 8.21
N ILE A 110 -2.08 4.46 7.85
CA ILE A 110 -3.39 5.10 8.02
C ILE A 110 -4.47 4.23 7.38
N HIS A 111 -4.26 3.87 6.12
CA HIS A 111 -5.23 3.09 5.35
C HIS A 111 -5.47 1.71 5.97
N PHE A 112 -4.43 1.05 6.47
CA PHE A 112 -4.58 -0.26 7.10
C PHE A 112 -5.37 -0.19 8.41
N ILE A 113 -5.08 0.81 9.25
CA ILE A 113 -5.84 1.01 10.49
C ILE A 113 -7.28 1.35 10.14
N TRP A 114 -7.52 2.23 9.16
CA TRP A 114 -8.86 2.55 8.68
C TRP A 114 -9.62 1.29 8.24
N GLU A 115 -9.10 0.51 7.29
CA GLU A 115 -9.79 -0.66 6.74
C GLU A 115 -10.13 -1.72 7.78
N ASN A 116 -9.27 -1.91 8.78
CA ASN A 116 -9.50 -2.88 9.84
C ASN A 116 -10.46 -2.39 10.93
N ASN A 117 -10.82 -1.10 10.94
CA ASN A 117 -11.70 -0.51 11.95
C ASN A 117 -12.94 0.17 11.36
N ARG A 118 -13.04 0.40 10.04
CA ARG A 118 -14.19 1.09 9.43
C ARG A 118 -15.53 0.37 9.61
N ASN A 119 -15.47 -0.95 9.77
CA ASN A 119 -16.64 -1.82 9.96
C ASN A 119 -16.87 -2.15 11.44
N CYS A 120 -16.49 -1.27 12.38
CA CYS A 120 -16.65 -1.53 13.80
C CYS A 120 -18.08 -2.03 14.12
N ARG A 121 -18.19 -3.33 14.41
CA ARG A 121 -19.32 -3.88 15.15
C ARG A 121 -19.05 -3.58 16.62
N GLU A 122 -20.09 -3.30 17.39
CA GLU A 122 -20.15 -2.88 18.81
C GLU A 122 -19.32 -3.68 19.85
N ARG A 123 -18.50 -4.65 19.41
CA ARG A 123 -17.78 -5.63 20.23
C ARG A 123 -16.59 -5.06 21.00
N TYR A 124 -16.10 -3.87 20.66
CA TYR A 124 -15.10 -3.15 21.44
C TYR A 124 -15.69 -1.81 21.86
N ARG A 125 -15.91 -1.62 23.17
CA ARG A 125 -16.35 -0.36 23.77
C ARG A 125 -15.43 0.77 23.27
N GLU A 126 -15.99 1.62 22.41
CA GLU A 126 -15.45 2.90 21.92
C GLU A 126 -14.23 2.86 20.96
N PRO A 127 -14.47 2.62 19.66
CA PRO A 127 -13.98 3.60 18.68
C PRO A 127 -14.90 3.80 17.47
N CYS A 128 -16.21 3.98 17.67
CA CYS A 128 -17.15 4.27 16.56
C CYS A 128 -17.54 5.75 16.40
N LYS A 129 -17.31 6.60 17.41
CA LYS A 129 -17.78 8.00 17.34
C LYS A 129 -16.93 8.86 16.42
N ASP A 130 -15.62 8.59 16.35
CA ASP A 130 -14.70 9.34 15.50
C ASP A 130 -13.56 8.45 15.00
N LEU A 131 -13.81 7.74 13.90
CA LEU A 131 -12.82 6.85 13.26
C LEU A 131 -11.60 7.63 12.77
N LYS A 132 -11.79 8.87 12.31
CA LYS A 132 -10.71 9.74 11.84
C LYS A 132 -9.75 10.05 12.99
N ALA A 133 -10.25 10.54 14.12
CA ALA A 133 -9.43 10.81 15.30
C ALA A 133 -8.73 9.55 15.80
N PHE A 134 -9.43 8.40 15.84
CA PHE A 134 -8.83 7.13 16.21
C PHE A 134 -7.64 6.75 15.31
N VAL A 135 -7.81 6.80 13.99
CA VAL A 135 -6.75 6.45 13.02
C VAL A 135 -5.57 7.40 13.13
N ILE A 136 -5.81 8.71 13.24
CA ILE A 136 -4.75 9.72 13.39
C ILE A 136 -3.98 9.51 14.69
N ASN A 137 -4.67 9.32 15.82
CA ASN A 137 -4.04 9.10 17.13
C ASN A 137 -3.22 7.82 17.10
N ARG A 138 -3.81 6.71 16.63
CA ARG A 138 -3.12 5.42 16.57
C ARG A 138 -1.89 5.47 15.66
N THR A 139 -1.99 6.15 14.52
CA THR A 139 -0.84 6.34 13.63
C THR A 139 0.23 7.21 14.29
N SER A 140 -0.15 8.28 14.99
CA SER A 140 0.77 9.16 15.71
C SER A 140 1.54 8.42 16.81
N ASP A 141 0.86 7.57 17.59
CA ASP A 141 1.49 6.75 18.63
C ASP A 141 2.51 5.78 18.03
N MET A 142 2.13 5.09 16.95
CA MET A 142 3.00 4.14 16.26
C MET A 142 4.19 4.83 15.56
N LYS A 143 4.01 6.08 15.16
CA LYS A 143 4.93 6.86 14.34
C LYS A 143 5.35 8.12 15.08
N SER A 144 5.71 7.98 16.35
CA SER A 144 6.03 9.10 17.26
C SER A 144 7.16 10.02 16.75
N HIS A 145 8.00 9.53 15.83
CA HIS A 145 9.03 10.31 15.14
C HIS A 145 8.50 11.14 13.95
N VAL A 146 7.20 11.05 13.63
CA VAL A 146 6.52 11.80 12.58
C VAL A 146 5.54 12.77 13.21
N GLY A 147 5.67 14.04 12.85
CA GLY A 147 4.79 15.09 13.38
C GLY A 147 3.34 14.86 12.98
N ARG A 148 2.42 15.05 13.92
CA ARG A 148 0.98 14.94 13.70
C ARG A 148 0.46 15.73 12.48
N PRO A 149 0.91 16.99 12.20
CA PRO A 149 0.46 17.72 11.02
C PRO A 149 0.77 17.01 9.69
N PHE A 150 1.89 16.27 9.63
CA PHE A 150 2.23 15.47 8.44
C PHE A 150 1.27 14.29 8.30
N ILE A 151 0.95 13.59 9.40
CA ILE A 151 0.00 12.46 9.40
C ILE A 151 -1.38 12.94 8.96
N GLU A 152 -1.85 14.08 9.49
CA GLU A 152 -3.12 14.70 9.11
C GLU A 152 -3.14 15.09 7.62
N GLY A 153 -2.06 15.70 7.11
CA GLY A 153 -1.92 16.01 5.69
C GLY A 153 -1.99 14.77 4.79
N VAL A 154 -1.33 13.66 5.18
CA VAL A 154 -1.43 12.39 4.45
C VAL A 154 -2.84 11.82 4.52
N PHE A 155 -3.52 11.92 5.67
CA PHE A 155 -4.90 11.49 5.82
C PHE A 155 -5.83 12.20 4.83
N GLU A 156 -5.73 13.53 4.74
CA GLU A 156 -6.53 14.33 3.81
C GLU A 156 -6.26 13.98 2.34
N GLU A 157 -5.02 13.68 1.99
CA GLU A 157 -4.68 13.22 0.64
C GLU A 157 -5.36 11.87 0.32
N LEU A 158 -5.44 10.95 1.29
CA LEU A 158 -6.14 9.68 1.13
C LEU A 158 -7.67 9.85 1.06
N GLU A 159 -8.25 10.78 1.83
CA GLU A 159 -9.66 11.17 1.70
C GLU A 159 -9.96 11.69 0.30
N LYS A 160 -9.15 12.62 -0.22
CA LYS A 160 -9.28 13.19 -1.58
C LYS A 160 -9.11 12.13 -2.67
N ALA A 161 -8.28 11.11 -2.43
CA ALA A 161 -8.13 9.96 -3.31
C ALA A 161 -9.27 8.94 -3.19
N ALA A 162 -10.26 9.20 -2.33
CA ALA A 162 -11.42 8.36 -2.07
C ALA A 162 -11.05 6.95 -1.57
N LEU A 163 -9.95 6.86 -0.81
CA LEU A 163 -9.47 5.60 -0.21
C LEU A 163 -9.99 5.36 1.21
N LEU A 164 -10.49 6.40 1.89
CA LEU A 164 -11.04 6.32 3.25
C LEU A 164 -12.56 6.48 3.21
N LYS A 165 -13.26 5.40 2.81
CA LYS A 165 -14.73 5.37 2.73
C LYS A 165 -15.32 4.52 3.84
N ASN A 166 -16.47 4.98 4.36
CA ASN A 166 -17.39 4.21 5.19
C ASN A 166 -18.35 3.39 4.31
#